data_AF-A0A353TG85-F1
#
_entry.id   AF-A0A353TG85-F1
#
_cell.length_a   1.000
_cell.length_b   1.000
_cell.length_c   1.000
_cell.angle_alpha   90.00
_cell.angle_beta   90.00
_cell.angle_gamma   90.00
#
_symmetry.space_group_name_H-M   'P 1'
#
loop_
_entity.id
_entity.type
_entity.pdbx_description
1 polymer ?
#
loop_
_entity_poly.entity_id
_entity_poly.type
_entity_poly.pdbx_seq_one_letter_code
_entity_poly.pdbx_strand_id
1 'polypeptide(L)'
;MSDFSTDNNLLVQELLQERDELFQKLCRLQKINEDTLGGLEAQNKELSSEVAQKDQEIKKLTDQLAWFRQKYFSKSSEKFIKEDPNQRKLDFDGLEILPEEVTAVKEADKQIAEYERRKVVREKKKPVRLPIPEGLRREIEVIEPEGLQADWVRIGVEVTEILEHKPGELYVRRIERPKYAVKQAVNEVSVTGQPEQEDSSTIAVAAMPLLPLPRSNAGPSLLAELMMNKYYFHLPFYRQIAMLKMTGFHLPQSTLNGWFQGSSDLLRALYLRLKDIVLASDYIQVDESTVPVIDNEKHKTRKAYLWMVRSVMDDLVFFHYDKGSRSQKVVVDLLKDFKGAIQTDGYSAYSIYERKKGVLLLSCWAHSRRKFHESLQEDKNGAEYALEQIGKLYKVEQMADDQDLDFEQRSELRKRLAYPIMRAFEKWIVAYHPKAIPGGRMSKALSYTYNLFERLSRYHLDGRYLPDTNLAENAIRPLAVGRKGYLFCGNHDAAENAAIMYSLLGCCKASDVNPREWLTDVFSKIASYNANYNLDLSDLLPHIWKKSNKCQGFPKDSD
;
A
#
# COMPACT_ATOMS: atom_id res chain seq x y z
N MET A 1 67.82 -90.95 -46.53
CA MET A 1 66.54 -90.21 -46.51
C MET A 1 65.73 -90.58 -45.26
N SER A 2 66.25 -90.34 -44.05
CA SER A 2 65.52 -90.69 -42.81
C SER A 2 65.66 -89.68 -41.66
N ASP A 3 66.69 -88.83 -41.62
CA ASP A 3 66.90 -87.93 -40.48
C ASP A 3 66.16 -86.57 -40.55
N PHE A 4 65.74 -86.12 -41.73
CA PHE A 4 64.94 -84.89 -41.88
C PHE A 4 63.45 -85.07 -41.49
N SER A 5 62.99 -86.31 -41.29
CA SER A 5 61.60 -86.60 -40.92
C SER A 5 61.37 -86.42 -39.41
N THR A 6 62.36 -86.79 -38.59
CA THR A 6 62.25 -86.79 -37.12
C THR A 6 62.33 -85.38 -36.53
N ASP A 7 63.21 -84.54 -37.08
CA ASP A 7 63.42 -83.15 -36.63
C ASP A 7 62.23 -82.25 -37.01
N ASN A 8 61.66 -82.45 -38.21
CA ASN A 8 60.42 -81.79 -38.61
C ASN A 8 59.22 -82.22 -37.75
N ASN A 9 59.16 -83.48 -37.30
CA ASN A 9 58.09 -83.93 -36.41
C ASN A 9 58.20 -83.31 -35.00
N LEU A 10 59.41 -83.13 -34.47
CA LEU A 10 59.66 -82.45 -33.20
C LEU A 10 59.27 -80.96 -33.27
N LEU A 11 59.70 -80.25 -34.33
CA LEU A 11 59.33 -78.86 -34.56
C LEU A 11 57.81 -78.68 -34.71
N VAL A 12 57.13 -79.60 -35.41
CA VAL A 12 55.66 -79.59 -35.52
C VAL A 12 55.00 -79.82 -34.17
N GLN A 13 55.56 -80.66 -33.31
CA GLN A 13 55.02 -80.94 -31.98
C GLN A 13 55.16 -79.74 -31.04
N GLU A 14 56.29 -79.03 -31.06
CA GLU A 14 56.51 -77.78 -30.31
C GLU A 14 55.58 -76.67 -30.81
N LEU A 15 55.42 -76.49 -32.12
CA LEU A 15 54.49 -75.51 -32.69
C LEU A 15 53.02 -75.81 -32.34
N LEU A 16 52.64 -77.09 -32.25
CA LEU A 16 51.30 -77.49 -31.80
C LEU A 16 51.10 -77.17 -30.31
N GLN A 17 52.13 -77.38 -29.47
CA GLN A 17 52.09 -77.04 -28.05
C GLN A 17 52.00 -75.53 -27.83
N GLU A 18 52.79 -74.72 -28.54
CA GLU A 18 52.68 -73.25 -28.50
C GLU A 18 51.32 -72.76 -28.96
N ARG A 19 50.76 -73.37 -30.02
CA ARG A 19 49.40 -73.06 -30.49
C ARG A 19 48.36 -73.35 -29.41
N ASP A 20 48.46 -74.48 -28.73
CA ASP A 20 47.52 -74.87 -27.68
C ASP A 20 47.65 -73.97 -26.44
N GLU A 21 48.87 -73.54 -26.08
CA GLU A 21 49.10 -72.56 -25.02
C GLU A 21 48.53 -71.17 -25.36
N LEU A 22 48.73 -70.72 -26.61
CA LEU A 22 48.13 -69.47 -27.11
C LEU A 22 46.60 -69.56 -27.14
N PHE A 23 46.04 -70.70 -27.53
CA PHE A 23 44.60 -70.93 -27.51
C PHE A 23 44.05 -70.86 -26.07
N GLN A 24 44.71 -71.49 -25.10
CA GLN A 24 44.32 -71.38 -23.69
C GLN A 24 44.41 -69.95 -23.15
N LYS A 25 45.44 -69.19 -23.53
CA LYS A 25 45.56 -67.76 -23.17
C LYS A 25 44.44 -66.93 -23.78
N LEU A 26 44.11 -67.15 -25.05
CA LEU A 26 43.00 -66.48 -25.73
C LEU A 26 41.66 -66.79 -25.05
N CYS A 27 41.39 -68.04 -24.70
CA CYS A 27 40.16 -68.40 -23.97
C CYS A 27 40.08 -67.73 -22.59
N ARG A 28 41.20 -67.60 -21.86
CA ARG A 28 41.23 -66.87 -20.57
C ARG A 28 40.97 -65.38 -20.76
N LEU A 29 41.58 -64.75 -21.75
CA LEU A 29 41.38 -63.34 -22.06
C LEU A 29 39.95 -63.06 -22.52
N GLN A 30 39.37 -63.93 -23.35
CA GLN A 30 37.97 -63.84 -23.75
C GLN A 30 37.05 -63.91 -22.54
N LYS A 31 37.29 -64.86 -21.63
CA LYS A 31 36.48 -64.99 -20.41
C LYS A 31 36.57 -63.76 -19.51
N ILE A 32 37.77 -63.20 -19.30
CA ILE A 32 37.95 -61.96 -18.52
C ILE A 32 37.25 -60.78 -19.20
N ASN A 33 37.33 -60.68 -20.53
CA ASN A 33 36.64 -59.64 -21.28
C ASN A 33 35.11 -59.79 -21.22
N GLU A 34 34.58 -61.02 -21.28
CA GLU A 34 33.14 -61.28 -21.13
C GLU A 34 32.65 -60.95 -19.72
N ASP A 35 33.41 -61.34 -18.68
CA ASP A 35 33.07 -61.05 -17.28
C ASP A 35 33.12 -59.53 -17.01
N THR A 36 34.11 -58.81 -17.55
CA THR A 36 34.22 -57.34 -17.39
C THR A 36 33.17 -56.60 -18.21
N LEU A 37 32.87 -57.05 -19.43
CA LEU A 37 31.80 -56.50 -20.25
C LEU A 37 30.44 -56.69 -19.57
N GLY A 38 30.16 -57.88 -19.03
CA GLY A 38 28.95 -58.15 -18.27
C GLY A 38 28.81 -57.28 -17.01
N GLY A 39 29.92 -57.03 -16.30
CA GLY A 39 29.94 -56.10 -15.16
C GLY A 39 29.62 -54.66 -15.56
N LEU A 40 30.18 -54.16 -16.67
CA LEU A 40 29.93 -52.82 -17.19
C LEU A 40 28.49 -52.66 -17.74
N GLU A 41 27.94 -53.70 -18.38
CA GLU A 41 26.56 -53.71 -18.85
C GLU A 41 25.56 -53.68 -17.69
N ALA A 42 25.82 -54.42 -16.62
CA ALA A 42 25.02 -54.39 -15.40
C ALA A 42 25.05 -53.00 -14.75
N GLN A 43 26.23 -52.37 -14.64
CA GLN A 43 26.38 -51.02 -14.09
C GLN A 43 25.69 -49.96 -14.96
N ASN A 44 25.77 -50.07 -16.29
CA ASN A 44 25.04 -49.18 -17.21
C ASN A 44 23.53 -49.33 -17.08
N LYS A 45 23.03 -50.55 -16.86
CA LYS A 45 21.60 -50.80 -16.63
C LYS A 45 21.12 -50.21 -15.30
N GLU A 46 21.93 -50.29 -14.26
CA GLU A 46 21.62 -49.67 -12.96
C GLU A 46 21.62 -48.14 -13.04
N LEU A 47 22.67 -47.56 -13.63
CA LEU A 47 22.77 -46.11 -13.82
C LEU A 47 21.64 -45.56 -14.71
N SER A 48 21.29 -46.26 -15.79
CA SER A 48 20.17 -45.84 -16.66
C SER A 48 18.82 -45.92 -15.96
N SER A 49 18.60 -46.91 -15.09
CA SER A 49 17.41 -46.96 -14.23
C SER A 49 17.37 -45.81 -13.22
N GLU A 50 18.51 -45.47 -12.61
CA GLU A 50 18.60 -44.36 -11.65
C GLU A 50 18.35 -43.00 -12.34
N VAL A 51 18.88 -42.82 -13.55
CA VAL A 51 18.60 -41.64 -14.39
C VAL A 51 17.12 -41.56 -14.72
N ALA A 52 16.48 -42.66 -15.14
CA ALA A 52 15.05 -42.67 -15.43
C ALA A 52 14.19 -42.31 -14.21
N GLN A 53 14.54 -42.80 -13.02
CA GLN A 53 13.85 -42.45 -11.78
C GLN A 53 14.04 -40.96 -11.43
N LYS A 54 15.26 -40.43 -11.56
CA LYS A 54 15.54 -39.01 -11.35
C LYS A 54 14.81 -38.13 -12.36
N ASP A 55 14.74 -38.51 -13.63
CA ASP A 55 14.00 -37.78 -14.66
C ASP A 55 12.49 -37.77 -14.37
N GLN A 56 11.94 -38.87 -13.85
CA GLN A 56 10.55 -38.93 -13.43
C GLN A 56 10.27 -38.01 -12.23
N GLU A 57 11.16 -37.99 -11.23
CA GLU A 57 11.03 -37.11 -10.07
C GLU A 57 11.22 -35.64 -10.46
N ILE A 58 12.18 -35.33 -11.34
CA ILE A 58 12.38 -34.00 -11.91
C ILE A 58 11.13 -33.56 -12.65
N LYS A 59 10.53 -34.42 -13.48
CA LYS A 59 9.29 -34.09 -14.21
C LYS A 59 8.16 -33.79 -13.23
N LYS A 60 7.96 -34.64 -12.23
CA LYS A 60 6.95 -34.45 -11.18
C LYS A 60 7.16 -33.15 -10.40
N LEU A 61 8.38 -32.84 -9.97
CA LEU A 61 8.71 -31.59 -9.29
C LEU A 61 8.56 -30.38 -10.21
N THR A 62 8.90 -30.52 -11.49
CA THR A 62 8.73 -29.46 -12.50
C THR A 62 7.25 -29.17 -12.74
N ASP A 63 6.41 -30.21 -12.84
CA ASP A 63 4.95 -30.09 -12.98
C ASP A 63 4.33 -29.48 -11.71
N GLN A 64 4.78 -29.88 -10.52
CA GLN A 64 4.35 -29.27 -9.26
C GLN A 64 4.77 -27.79 -9.20
N LEU A 65 6.00 -27.45 -9.59
CA LEU A 65 6.46 -26.07 -9.66
C LEU A 65 5.68 -25.26 -10.69
N ALA A 66 5.36 -25.84 -11.86
CA ALA A 66 4.54 -25.19 -12.88
C ALA A 66 3.12 -24.94 -12.36
N TRP A 67 2.52 -25.93 -11.68
CA TRP A 67 1.21 -25.80 -11.05
C TRP A 67 1.22 -24.75 -9.93
N PHE A 68 2.21 -24.77 -9.03
CA PHE A 68 2.36 -23.75 -7.99
C PHE A 68 2.59 -22.37 -8.59
N ARG A 69 3.40 -22.27 -9.64
CA ARG A 69 3.61 -21.01 -10.36
C ARG A 69 2.32 -20.50 -10.99
N GLN A 70 1.54 -21.37 -11.61
CA GLN A 70 0.26 -20.99 -12.20
C GLN A 70 -0.75 -20.58 -11.13
N LYS A 71 -0.87 -21.36 -10.04
CA LYS A 71 -1.82 -21.11 -8.97
C LYS A 71 -1.52 -19.82 -8.19
N TYR A 72 -0.25 -19.56 -7.89
CA TYR A 72 0.14 -18.46 -7.01
C TYR A 72 0.71 -17.24 -7.73
N PHE A 73 1.28 -17.39 -8.94
CA PHE A 73 1.96 -16.30 -9.66
C PHE A 73 1.35 -15.97 -11.03
N SER A 74 0.51 -16.84 -11.63
CA SER A 74 -0.22 -16.47 -12.85
C SER A 74 -1.48 -15.66 -12.53
N LYS A 75 -1.95 -14.91 -13.53
CA LYS A 75 -3.18 -14.13 -13.39
C LYS A 75 -4.34 -15.09 -13.14
N SER A 76 -5.02 -14.92 -12.00
CA SER A 76 -6.33 -15.52 -11.70
C SER A 76 -7.42 -14.95 -12.60
N SER A 77 -7.21 -14.97 -13.92
CA SER A 77 -8.25 -14.70 -14.89
C SER A 77 -8.49 -16.00 -15.65
N GLU A 78 -9.65 -16.59 -15.45
CA GLU A 78 -10.23 -17.64 -16.29
C GLU A 78 -10.59 -17.08 -17.68
N LYS A 79 -9.69 -16.28 -18.28
CA LYS A 79 -9.86 -15.84 -19.66
C LYS A 79 -9.46 -17.01 -20.52
N PHE A 80 -10.43 -17.54 -21.25
CA PHE A 80 -10.18 -18.44 -22.37
C PHE A 80 -9.19 -17.76 -23.34
N ILE A 81 -7.96 -18.26 -23.39
CA ILE A 81 -6.96 -17.85 -24.36
C ILE A 81 -7.29 -18.64 -25.62
N LYS A 82 -7.58 -17.95 -26.73
CA LYS A 82 -7.78 -18.62 -28.03
C LYS A 82 -6.52 -19.42 -28.34
N GLU A 83 -6.71 -20.69 -28.72
CA GLU A 83 -5.63 -21.64 -29.00
C GLU A 83 -4.57 -21.02 -29.93
N ASP A 84 -3.30 -21.11 -29.52
CA ASP A 84 -2.17 -20.77 -30.38
C ASP A 84 -2.11 -21.83 -31.50
N PRO A 85 -2.06 -21.44 -32.79
CA PRO A 85 -2.02 -22.39 -33.91
C PRO A 85 -0.84 -23.38 -33.85
N ASN A 86 0.19 -23.12 -33.04
CA ASN A 86 1.32 -24.02 -32.82
C ASN A 86 1.23 -24.89 -31.54
N GLN A 87 0.15 -24.75 -30.76
CA GLN A 87 -0.05 -25.55 -29.55
C GLN A 87 -0.57 -26.95 -29.91
N ARG A 88 0.09 -27.99 -29.41
CA ARG A 88 -0.37 -29.38 -29.58
C ARG A 88 -1.79 -29.49 -29.00
N LYS A 89 -2.76 -29.91 -29.83
CA LYS A 89 -4.11 -30.23 -29.38
C LYS A 89 -4.02 -31.31 -28.30
N LEU A 90 -4.72 -31.10 -27.20
CA LEU A 90 -5.08 -32.19 -26.29
C LEU A 90 -6.15 -32.99 -27.01
N ASP A 91 -5.74 -34.04 -27.73
CA ASP A 91 -6.68 -35.09 -28.12
C ASP A 91 -7.15 -35.75 -26.82
N PHE A 92 -8.41 -35.53 -26.49
CA PHE A 92 -9.09 -36.40 -25.55
C PHE A 92 -9.30 -37.72 -26.29
N ASP A 93 -8.30 -38.59 -26.23
CA ASP A 93 -8.36 -39.95 -26.79
C ASP A 93 -9.69 -40.61 -26.41
N GLY A 94 -10.57 -40.83 -27.41
CA GLY A 94 -11.70 -41.76 -27.29
C GLY A 94 -13.11 -41.20 -27.18
N LEU A 95 -13.35 -39.89 -27.38
CA LEU A 95 -14.71 -39.35 -27.54
C LEU A 95 -14.91 -38.80 -28.95
N GLU A 96 -15.48 -39.62 -29.83
CA GLU A 96 -15.97 -39.13 -31.13
C GLU A 96 -17.14 -38.19 -30.91
N ILE A 97 -16.90 -36.88 -31.09
CA ILE A 97 -17.96 -35.87 -31.08
C ILE A 97 -18.89 -36.17 -32.26
N LEU A 98 -20.18 -36.39 -31.97
CA LEU A 98 -21.15 -36.71 -33.01
C LEU A 98 -21.35 -35.49 -33.93
N PRO A 99 -21.61 -35.68 -35.24
CA PRO A 99 -21.85 -34.57 -36.17
C PRO A 99 -22.97 -33.62 -35.71
N GLU A 100 -23.97 -34.17 -35.01
CA GLU A 100 -25.10 -33.45 -34.44
C GLU A 100 -24.68 -32.45 -33.35
N GLU A 101 -23.70 -32.82 -32.52
CA GLU A 101 -23.18 -31.96 -31.45
C GLU A 101 -22.40 -30.77 -32.03
N VAL A 102 -21.65 -31.00 -33.11
CA VAL A 102 -20.94 -29.93 -33.85
C VAL A 102 -21.92 -28.95 -34.47
N THR A 103 -23.06 -29.43 -34.99
CA THR A 103 -24.11 -28.56 -35.52
C THR A 103 -24.81 -27.75 -34.43
N ALA A 104 -25.11 -28.35 -33.28
CA ALA A 104 -25.73 -27.67 -32.15
C ALA A 104 -24.85 -26.54 -31.59
N VAL A 105 -23.54 -26.76 -31.49
CA VAL A 105 -22.58 -25.72 -31.06
C VAL A 105 -22.55 -24.55 -32.04
N LYS A 106 -22.54 -24.81 -33.36
CA LYS A 106 -22.56 -23.76 -34.39
C LYS A 106 -23.86 -22.93 -34.38
N GLU A 107 -25.00 -23.54 -34.04
CA GLU A 107 -26.27 -22.83 -33.91
C GLU A 107 -26.31 -21.96 -32.64
N ALA A 108 -25.78 -22.46 -31.52
CA ALA A 108 -25.63 -21.68 -30.29
C ALA A 108 -24.73 -20.45 -30.51
N ASP A 109 -23.60 -20.62 -31.21
CA ASP A 109 -22.68 -19.52 -31.54
C ASP A 109 -23.36 -18.42 -32.37
N LYS A 110 -24.23 -18.80 -33.32
CA LYS A 110 -25.01 -17.85 -34.12
C LYS A 110 -26.00 -17.05 -33.27
N GLN A 111 -26.69 -17.71 -32.34
CA GLN A 111 -27.65 -17.04 -31.44
C GLN A 111 -26.94 -16.06 -30.49
N ILE A 112 -25.78 -16.44 -29.97
CA ILE A 112 -24.95 -15.57 -29.12
C ILE A 112 -24.49 -14.34 -29.92
N ALA A 113 -24.01 -14.53 -31.15
CA ALA A 113 -23.59 -13.43 -32.02
C ALA A 113 -24.75 -12.49 -32.40
N GLU A 114 -25.97 -13.02 -32.57
CA GLU A 114 -27.16 -12.21 -32.85
C GLU A 114 -27.61 -11.40 -31.61
N TYR A 115 -27.54 -11.99 -30.42
CA TYR A 115 -27.82 -11.31 -29.16
C TYR A 115 -26.84 -10.16 -28.88
N GLU A 116 -25.55 -10.35 -29.11
CA GLU A 116 -24.53 -9.31 -28.94
C GLU A 116 -24.76 -8.12 -29.91
N ARG A 117 -25.20 -8.39 -31.14
CA ARG A 117 -25.51 -7.34 -32.14
C ARG A 117 -26.75 -6.52 -31.80
N ARG A 118 -27.75 -7.11 -31.13
CA ARG A 118 -29.00 -6.42 -30.75
C ARG A 118 -28.91 -5.58 -29.47
N LYS A 119 -27.75 -5.49 -28.82
CA LYS A 119 -27.58 -4.73 -27.58
C LYS A 119 -27.73 -3.23 -27.82
N VAL A 120 -28.95 -2.72 -27.63
CA VAL A 120 -29.29 -1.31 -27.76
C VAL A 120 -28.43 -0.47 -26.80
N VAL A 121 -27.63 0.43 -27.37
CA VAL A 121 -26.86 1.43 -26.62
C VAL A 121 -27.86 2.42 -26.03
N ARG A 122 -28.14 2.30 -24.72
CA ARG A 122 -28.99 3.25 -24.01
C ARG A 122 -28.33 4.63 -24.04
N GLU A 123 -29.02 5.63 -24.58
CA GLU A 123 -28.59 7.03 -24.51
C GLU A 123 -28.39 7.44 -23.05
N LYS A 124 -27.23 8.04 -22.75
CA LYS A 124 -26.91 8.53 -21.41
C LYS A 124 -27.78 9.76 -21.11
N LYS A 125 -28.90 9.56 -20.42
CA LYS A 125 -29.71 10.66 -19.86
C LYS A 125 -28.82 11.51 -18.94
N LYS A 126 -28.93 12.85 -19.04
CA LYS A 126 -28.27 13.77 -18.11
C LYS A 126 -28.76 13.44 -16.68
N PRO A 127 -27.85 13.30 -15.69
CA PRO A 127 -28.24 12.96 -14.33
C PRO A 127 -29.06 14.11 -13.72
N VAL A 128 -30.33 13.85 -13.45
CA VAL A 128 -31.21 14.74 -12.66
C VAL A 128 -31.06 14.39 -11.19
N ARG A 129 -31.08 15.40 -10.31
CA ARG A 129 -31.03 15.18 -8.85
C ARG A 129 -32.23 14.32 -8.43
N LEU A 130 -31.95 13.20 -7.77
CA LEU A 130 -33.00 12.40 -7.15
C LEU A 130 -33.43 13.09 -5.84
N PRO A 131 -34.74 13.22 -5.58
CA PRO A 131 -35.21 13.73 -4.30
C PRO A 131 -34.77 12.79 -3.17
N ILE A 132 -34.48 13.37 -2.00
CA ILE A 132 -34.12 12.59 -0.81
C ILE A 132 -35.36 11.80 -0.35
N PRO A 133 -35.24 10.50 -0.02
CA PRO A 133 -36.38 9.70 0.42
C PRO A 133 -37.17 10.34 1.56
N GLU A 134 -38.50 10.27 1.49
CA GLU A 134 -39.38 10.83 2.53
C GLU A 134 -39.26 10.09 3.87
N GLY A 135 -38.93 8.80 3.85
CA GLY A 135 -38.84 7.97 5.07
C GLY A 135 -37.66 8.26 6.00
N LEU A 136 -36.73 9.16 5.63
CA LEU A 136 -35.64 9.57 6.52
C LEU A 136 -36.12 10.64 7.53
N ARG A 137 -35.65 10.54 8.77
CA ARG A 137 -35.94 11.52 9.83
C ARG A 137 -35.46 12.92 9.42
N ARG A 138 -36.30 13.93 9.61
CA ARG A 138 -35.99 15.34 9.35
C ARG A 138 -35.84 16.12 10.66
N GLU A 139 -34.68 16.74 10.86
CA GLU A 139 -34.45 17.73 11.92
C GLU A 139 -34.60 19.12 11.27
N ILE A 140 -35.58 19.92 11.74
CA ILE A 140 -35.88 21.25 11.18
C ILE A 140 -35.11 22.29 11.97
N GLU A 141 -34.30 23.09 11.28
CA GLU A 141 -33.57 24.22 11.84
C GLU A 141 -34.06 25.50 11.13
N VAL A 142 -34.68 26.40 11.89
CA VAL A 142 -35.19 27.67 11.36
C VAL A 142 -34.15 28.75 11.63
N ILE A 143 -33.66 29.40 10.57
CA ILE A 143 -32.70 30.51 10.69
C ILE A 143 -33.40 31.79 10.26
N GLU A 144 -33.60 32.70 11.22
CA GLU A 144 -34.21 34.00 10.99
C GLU A 144 -33.16 35.04 10.56
N PRO A 145 -33.53 36.00 9.68
CA PRO A 145 -32.63 37.10 9.31
C PRO A 145 -32.39 38.05 10.50
N GLU A 146 -31.16 38.52 10.65
CA GLU A 146 -30.80 39.53 11.65
C GLU A 146 -31.43 40.90 11.32
N GLY A 147 -31.89 41.65 12.34
CA GLY A 147 -32.39 43.02 12.17
C GLY A 147 -33.87 43.17 11.79
N LEU A 148 -34.72 42.18 12.09
CA LEU A 148 -36.17 42.24 11.84
C LEU A 148 -36.85 43.44 12.52
N GLN A 149 -37.61 44.23 11.76
CA GLN A 149 -38.47 45.31 12.27
C GLN A 149 -39.94 44.87 12.30
N ALA A 150 -40.77 45.55 13.09
CA ALA A 150 -42.18 45.18 13.32
C ALA A 150 -43.07 45.16 12.04
N ASP A 151 -42.66 45.86 10.98
CA ASP A 151 -43.44 46.04 9.74
C ASP A 151 -43.20 44.96 8.67
N TRP A 152 -42.46 43.91 9.00
CA TRP A 152 -42.04 42.86 8.08
C TRP A 152 -43.00 41.66 8.12
N VAL A 153 -43.45 41.20 6.95
CA VAL A 153 -44.38 40.07 6.80
C VAL A 153 -43.68 38.89 6.14
N ARG A 154 -43.91 37.69 6.68
CA ARG A 154 -43.38 36.44 6.14
C ARG A 154 -44.09 36.08 4.83
N ILE A 155 -43.35 36.05 3.72
CA ILE A 155 -43.86 35.79 2.37
C ILE A 155 -43.67 34.33 1.96
N GLY A 156 -42.59 33.70 2.39
CA GLY A 156 -42.26 32.33 1.98
C GLY A 156 -41.14 31.72 2.81
N VAL A 157 -40.74 30.50 2.47
CA VAL A 157 -39.64 29.79 3.13
C VAL A 157 -38.74 29.20 2.06
N GLU A 158 -37.44 29.50 2.14
CA GLU A 158 -36.42 28.81 1.36
C GLU A 158 -35.95 27.59 2.14
N VAL A 159 -36.22 26.40 1.59
CA VAL A 159 -35.90 25.11 2.23
C VAL A 159 -34.64 24.55 1.60
N THR A 160 -33.67 24.19 2.44
CA THR A 160 -32.46 23.46 2.02
C THR A 160 -32.35 22.16 2.81
N GLU A 161 -32.34 21.02 2.12
CA GLU A 161 -32.18 19.70 2.74
C GLU A 161 -30.74 19.21 2.62
N ILE A 162 -30.15 18.82 3.74
CA ILE A 162 -28.77 18.34 3.86
C ILE A 162 -28.79 16.98 4.55
N LEU A 163 -28.07 16.01 4.01
CA LEU A 163 -27.87 14.69 4.59
C LEU A 163 -26.73 14.73 5.61
N GLU A 164 -27.05 14.37 6.84
CA GLU A 164 -26.12 14.25 7.95
C GLU A 164 -26.12 12.81 8.48
N HIS A 165 -25.07 12.44 9.21
CA HIS A 165 -24.91 11.11 9.76
C HIS A 165 -24.54 11.18 11.24
N LYS A 166 -25.39 10.59 12.08
CA LYS A 166 -25.08 10.20 13.46
C LYS A 166 -24.70 8.72 13.49
N PRO A 167 -23.87 8.26 14.43
CA PRO A 167 -23.54 6.83 14.54
C PRO A 167 -24.81 5.96 14.51
N GLY A 168 -24.98 5.20 13.42
CA GLY A 168 -26.14 4.31 13.22
C GLY A 168 -27.39 4.95 12.61
N GLU A 169 -27.42 6.26 12.36
CA GLU A 169 -28.61 6.96 11.82
C GLU A 169 -28.23 7.97 10.73
N LEU A 170 -28.77 7.77 9.53
CA LEU A 170 -28.76 8.77 8.46
C LEU A 170 -30.01 9.64 8.60
N TYR A 171 -29.84 10.96 8.67
CA TYR A 171 -30.95 11.89 8.83
C TYR A 171 -30.79 13.10 7.93
N VAL A 172 -31.89 13.84 7.73
CA VAL A 172 -31.95 15.03 6.91
C VAL A 172 -32.05 16.24 7.81
N ARG A 173 -31.04 17.12 7.79
CA ARG A 173 -31.12 18.45 8.36
C ARG A 173 -31.81 19.38 7.35
N ARG A 174 -33.02 19.83 7.67
CA ARG A 174 -33.83 20.73 6.84
C ARG A 174 -33.69 22.14 7.39
N ILE A 175 -32.91 22.97 6.69
CA ILE A 175 -32.72 24.38 7.03
C ILE A 175 -33.83 25.17 6.37
N GLU A 176 -34.67 25.81 7.18
CA GLU A 176 -35.74 26.70 6.75
C GLU A 176 -35.31 28.15 6.97
N ARG A 177 -35.19 28.91 5.88
CA ARG A 177 -34.87 30.33 5.91
C ARG A 177 -36.09 31.11 5.47
N PRO A 178 -36.90 31.65 6.41
CA PRO A 178 -38.08 32.42 6.04
C PRO A 178 -37.68 33.70 5.29
N LYS A 179 -38.48 34.05 4.28
CA LYS A 179 -38.36 35.30 3.51
C LYS A 179 -39.34 36.30 4.08
N TYR A 180 -38.86 37.49 4.40
CA TYR A 180 -39.69 38.59 4.87
C TYR A 180 -39.61 39.76 3.88
N ALA A 181 -40.70 40.50 3.73
CA ALA A 181 -40.71 41.77 3.01
C ALA A 181 -41.46 42.86 3.78
N VAL A 182 -41.17 44.11 3.45
CA VAL A 182 -41.76 45.30 4.07
C VAL A 182 -43.19 45.51 3.55
N LYS A 183 -44.14 45.77 4.47
CA LYS A 183 -45.58 45.97 4.16
C LYS A 183 -45.88 47.01 3.09
N GLN A 184 -45.04 48.02 2.90
CA GLN A 184 -45.27 49.10 1.91
C GLN A 184 -45.16 48.63 0.46
N ALA A 185 -44.49 47.51 0.17
CA ALA A 185 -44.35 46.99 -1.20
C ALA A 185 -45.49 46.04 -1.64
N VAL A 186 -46.39 45.64 -0.73
CA VAL A 186 -47.43 44.63 -1.04
C VAL A 186 -48.73 45.27 -1.57
N ASN A 187 -48.90 46.59 -1.40
CA ASN A 187 -50.12 47.31 -1.83
C ASN A 187 -50.03 48.03 -3.18
N GLU A 188 -48.88 48.02 -3.88
CA GLU A 188 -48.73 48.68 -5.18
C GLU A 188 -48.51 47.65 -6.31
N VAL A 189 -49.47 46.75 -6.49
CA VAL A 189 -49.66 46.08 -7.80
C VAL A 189 -50.89 46.70 -8.46
N SER A 190 -50.77 47.96 -8.87
CA SER A 190 -51.70 48.64 -9.78
C SER A 190 -51.06 49.90 -10.33
N VAL A 191 -50.68 49.84 -11.62
CA VAL A 191 -50.57 50.98 -12.54
C VAL A 191 -49.34 51.89 -12.35
N THR A 192 -48.23 51.54 -12.98
CA THR A 192 -47.60 52.28 -14.12
C THR A 192 -46.18 51.80 -14.33
N GLY A 193 -45.82 51.56 -15.59
CA GLY A 193 -44.48 51.11 -15.97
C GLY A 193 -43.49 52.26 -16.08
N GLN A 194 -42.27 52.04 -15.57
CA GLN A 194 -41.00 52.43 -16.19
C GLN A 194 -39.84 51.68 -15.48
N PRO A 195 -38.74 51.34 -16.19
CA PRO A 195 -37.69 50.43 -15.69
C PRO A 195 -36.42 51.15 -15.18
N GLU A 196 -35.80 50.51 -14.17
CA GLU A 196 -34.36 50.38 -13.87
C GLU A 196 -33.54 51.58 -13.31
N GLN A 197 -33.09 51.49 -12.04
CA GLN A 197 -31.81 50.86 -11.65
C GLN A 197 -31.60 50.75 -10.10
N GLU A 198 -31.39 49.49 -9.67
CA GLU A 198 -30.54 48.93 -8.58
C GLU A 198 -30.79 49.34 -7.11
N ASP A 199 -31.56 48.58 -6.34
CA ASP A 199 -31.28 47.26 -5.70
C ASP A 199 -30.64 47.36 -4.31
N SER A 200 -31.46 47.65 -3.30
CA SER A 200 -31.38 46.95 -2.01
C SER A 200 -32.65 47.15 -1.18
N SER A 201 -33.07 46.08 -0.48
CA SER A 201 -33.94 46.06 0.72
C SER A 201 -35.46 45.82 0.61
N THR A 202 -36.00 45.23 -0.45
CA THR A 202 -37.42 44.81 -0.40
C THR A 202 -37.65 43.44 0.25
N ILE A 203 -36.66 42.55 0.24
CA ILE A 203 -36.77 41.17 0.77
C ILE A 203 -35.54 40.83 1.60
N ALA A 204 -35.73 40.44 2.87
CA ALA A 204 -34.67 39.87 3.70
C ALA A 204 -34.86 38.37 3.88
N VAL A 205 -33.75 37.67 3.74
CA VAL A 205 -33.61 36.23 3.95
C VAL A 205 -32.32 36.02 4.71
N ALA A 206 -32.32 35.11 5.69
CA ALA A 206 -31.09 34.76 6.37
C ALA A 206 -30.04 34.23 5.39
N ALA A 207 -28.77 34.57 5.62
CA ALA A 207 -27.66 34.02 4.86
C ALA A 207 -27.64 32.48 4.99
N MET A 208 -27.36 31.77 3.91
CA MET A 208 -27.20 30.32 3.97
C MET A 208 -25.94 29.99 4.77
N PRO A 209 -26.00 29.07 5.75
CA PRO A 209 -24.78 28.57 6.38
C PRO A 209 -23.81 28.03 5.34
N LEU A 210 -22.51 28.24 5.54
CA LEU A 210 -21.48 27.74 4.64
C LEU A 210 -21.50 26.21 4.65
N LEU A 211 -21.85 25.62 3.52
CA LEU A 211 -21.76 24.18 3.31
C LEU A 211 -20.34 23.81 2.87
N PRO A 212 -19.82 22.64 3.28
CA PRO A 212 -18.48 22.20 2.89
C PRO A 212 -18.32 22.17 1.37
N LEU A 213 -19.33 21.60 0.69
CA LEU A 213 -19.34 21.45 -0.76
C LEU A 213 -20.45 22.29 -1.39
N PRO A 214 -20.11 23.23 -2.31
CA PRO A 214 -21.12 24.05 -2.97
C PRO A 214 -22.04 23.18 -3.82
N ARG A 215 -23.36 23.46 -3.76
CA ARG A 215 -24.39 22.75 -4.53
C ARG A 215 -24.48 21.24 -4.24
N SER A 216 -23.93 20.78 -3.12
CA SER A 216 -24.07 19.41 -2.61
C SER A 216 -25.13 19.35 -1.51
N ASN A 217 -25.76 18.19 -1.35
CA ASN A 217 -26.65 17.88 -0.22
C ASN A 217 -25.93 17.06 0.86
N ALA A 218 -24.62 16.80 0.76
CA ALA A 218 -23.87 16.12 1.81
C ALA A 218 -23.40 17.12 2.87
N GLY A 219 -23.81 16.90 4.12
CA GLY A 219 -23.36 17.66 5.28
C GLY A 219 -21.98 17.22 5.79
N PRO A 220 -21.35 18.02 6.67
CA PRO A 220 -20.03 17.74 7.22
C PRO A 220 -19.92 16.34 7.85
N SER A 221 -20.93 15.91 8.60
CA SER A 221 -20.88 14.64 9.34
C SER A 221 -20.97 13.43 8.41
N LEU A 222 -21.78 13.51 7.34
CA LEU A 222 -21.85 12.47 6.33
C LEU A 222 -20.53 12.34 5.56
N LEU A 223 -19.94 13.48 5.17
CA LEU A 223 -18.63 13.47 4.50
C LEU A 223 -17.56 12.85 5.40
N ALA A 224 -17.53 13.24 6.68
CA ALA A 224 -16.62 12.69 7.67
C ALA A 224 -16.78 11.17 7.80
N GLU A 225 -18.01 10.67 7.90
CA GLU A 225 -18.32 9.25 8.01
C GLU A 225 -17.83 8.46 6.79
N LEU A 226 -18.16 8.91 5.57
CA LEU A 226 -17.77 8.24 4.33
C LEU A 226 -16.24 8.14 4.18
N MET A 227 -15.55 9.22 4.55
CA MET A 227 -14.09 9.33 4.52
C MET A 227 -13.43 8.42 5.54
N MET A 228 -13.88 8.48 6.79
CA MET A 228 -13.40 7.65 7.88
C MET A 228 -13.65 6.17 7.58
N ASN A 229 -14.84 5.80 7.09
CA ASN A 229 -15.13 4.42 6.70
C ASN A 229 -14.15 3.90 5.65
N LYS A 230 -13.75 4.72 4.68
CA LYS A 230 -12.81 4.29 3.65
C LYS A 230 -11.36 4.20 4.12
N TYR A 231 -10.86 5.19 4.85
CA TYR A 231 -9.43 5.31 5.13
C TYR A 231 -9.03 4.90 6.55
N TYR A 232 -9.95 4.96 7.50
CA TYR A 232 -9.74 4.51 8.88
C TYR A 232 -10.23 3.09 9.10
N PHE A 233 -11.45 2.76 8.64
CA PHE A 233 -12.02 1.41 8.75
C PHE A 233 -11.82 0.53 7.52
N HIS A 234 -11.17 1.06 6.47
CA HIS A 234 -10.81 0.32 5.26
C HIS A 234 -12.00 -0.32 4.52
N LEU A 235 -13.19 0.27 4.67
CA LEU A 235 -14.43 -0.15 4.03
C LEU A 235 -14.57 0.53 2.65
N PRO A 236 -14.48 -0.20 1.53
CA PRO A 236 -14.55 0.39 0.19
C PRO A 236 -15.93 0.98 -0.11
N PHE A 237 -15.96 2.01 -0.96
CA PHE A 237 -17.17 2.77 -1.30
C PHE A 237 -18.34 1.93 -1.80
N TYR A 238 -18.11 0.86 -2.58
CA TYR A 238 -19.21 0.01 -3.04
C TYR A 238 -19.94 -0.69 -1.88
N ARG A 239 -19.23 -1.05 -0.80
CA ARG A 239 -19.83 -1.62 0.41
C ARG A 239 -20.58 -0.57 1.21
N GLN A 240 -20.02 0.64 1.31
CA GLN A 240 -20.72 1.78 1.94
C GLN A 240 -22.04 2.09 1.21
N ILE A 241 -22.03 2.11 -0.13
CA ILE A 241 -23.25 2.29 -0.94
C ILE A 241 -24.26 1.18 -0.66
N ALA A 242 -23.80 -0.08 -0.57
CA ALA A 242 -24.68 -1.21 -0.25
C ALA A 242 -25.31 -1.08 1.15
N MET A 243 -24.54 -0.61 2.15
CA MET A 243 -25.05 -0.35 3.49
C MET A 243 -26.09 0.77 3.51
N LEU A 244 -25.83 1.89 2.82
CA LEU A 244 -26.80 2.98 2.68
C LEU A 244 -28.08 2.51 1.98
N LYS A 245 -27.97 1.62 0.98
CA LYS A 245 -29.13 1.04 0.30
C LYS A 245 -30.03 0.25 1.26
N MET A 246 -29.47 -0.42 2.28
CA MET A 246 -30.25 -1.13 3.31
C MET A 246 -31.07 -0.18 4.19
N THR A 247 -30.61 1.07 4.35
CA THR A 247 -31.38 2.12 5.05
C THR A 247 -32.43 2.79 4.17
N GLY A 248 -32.60 2.36 2.92
CA GLY A 248 -33.52 2.95 1.93
C GLY A 248 -32.92 4.10 1.12
N PHE A 249 -31.70 4.56 1.45
CA PHE A 249 -31.03 5.63 0.72
C PHE A 249 -30.21 5.10 -0.47
N HIS A 250 -30.59 5.54 -1.67
CA HIS A 250 -29.91 5.15 -2.91
C HIS A 250 -28.87 6.20 -3.33
N LEU A 251 -27.59 5.91 -3.07
CA LEU A 251 -26.48 6.80 -3.43
C LEU A 251 -25.78 6.35 -4.72
N PRO A 252 -25.82 7.13 -5.83
CA PRO A 252 -25.03 6.83 -7.02
C PRO A 252 -23.53 6.91 -6.74
N GLN A 253 -22.76 5.98 -7.31
CA GLN A 253 -21.29 5.94 -7.14
C GLN A 253 -20.60 7.20 -7.67
N SER A 254 -21.12 7.81 -8.74
CA SER A 254 -20.59 9.07 -9.29
C SER A 254 -20.70 10.23 -8.30
N THR A 255 -21.81 10.31 -7.57
CA THR A 255 -22.04 11.33 -6.55
C THR A 255 -21.06 11.17 -5.39
N LEU A 256 -20.89 9.93 -4.90
CA LEU A 256 -19.94 9.62 -3.83
C LEU A 256 -18.48 9.94 -4.24
N ASN A 257 -18.10 9.63 -5.48
CA ASN A 257 -16.77 9.98 -5.99
C ASN A 257 -16.59 11.51 -6.07
N GLY A 258 -17.62 12.26 -6.48
CA GLY A 258 -17.60 13.73 -6.48
C GLY A 258 -17.46 14.30 -5.07
N TRP A 259 -18.18 13.75 -4.09
CA TRP A 259 -18.04 14.12 -2.68
C TRP A 259 -16.66 13.81 -2.14
N PHE A 260 -16.09 12.65 -2.47
CA PHE A 260 -14.74 12.28 -2.09
C PHE A 260 -13.69 13.25 -2.64
N GLN A 261 -13.77 13.57 -3.93
CA GLN A 261 -12.85 14.51 -4.57
C GLN A 261 -12.96 15.90 -3.92
N GLY A 262 -14.17 16.44 -3.81
CA GLY A 262 -14.39 17.75 -3.20
C GLY A 262 -13.91 17.79 -1.74
N SER A 263 -14.18 16.74 -0.96
CA SER A 263 -13.69 16.64 0.43
C SER A 263 -12.17 16.62 0.50
N SER A 264 -11.51 15.92 -0.40
CA SER A 264 -10.03 15.87 -0.46
C SER A 264 -9.44 17.20 -0.90
N ASP A 265 -10.10 17.89 -1.83
CA ASP A 265 -9.69 19.21 -2.31
C ASP A 265 -9.79 20.26 -1.19
N LEU A 266 -10.85 20.25 -0.37
CA LEU A 266 -10.96 21.12 0.81
C LEU A 266 -9.79 20.89 1.78
N LEU A 267 -9.46 19.63 2.05
CA LEU A 267 -8.39 19.25 2.97
C LEU A 267 -6.98 19.44 2.39
N ARG A 268 -6.84 19.73 1.09
CA ARG A 268 -5.53 19.83 0.43
C ARG A 268 -4.71 20.98 0.99
N ALA A 269 -5.32 22.15 1.23
CA ALA A 269 -4.63 23.29 1.82
C ALA A 269 -4.11 22.98 3.23
N LEU A 270 -4.92 22.30 4.04
CA LEU A 270 -4.54 21.84 5.38
C LEU A 270 -3.39 20.81 5.32
N TYR A 271 -3.44 19.89 4.38
CA TYR A 271 -2.36 18.92 4.14
C TYR A 271 -1.06 19.57 3.69
N LEU A 272 -1.10 20.59 2.83
CA LEU A 272 0.09 21.33 2.44
C LEU A 272 0.72 22.05 3.64
N ARG A 273 -0.11 22.67 4.49
CA ARG A 273 0.35 23.30 5.74
C ARG A 273 1.00 22.29 6.69
N LEU A 274 0.39 21.10 6.84
CA LEU A 274 0.98 19.98 7.59
C LEU A 274 2.36 19.60 7.04
N LYS A 275 2.49 19.52 5.71
CA LYS A 275 3.74 19.16 5.04
C LYS A 275 4.85 20.17 5.36
N ASP A 276 4.54 21.47 5.35
CA ASP A 276 5.49 22.52 5.69
C ASP A 276 5.98 22.40 7.14
N ILE A 277 5.07 22.13 8.09
CA ILE A 277 5.42 21.96 9.51
C ILE A 277 6.33 20.73 9.70
N VAL A 278 5.98 19.60 9.09
CA VAL A 278 6.80 18.37 9.20
C VAL A 278 8.18 18.55 8.56
N LEU A 279 8.27 19.27 7.44
CA LEU A 279 9.56 19.54 6.77
C LEU A 279 10.39 20.61 7.48
N ALA A 280 9.81 21.38 8.39
CA ALA A 280 10.52 22.33 9.23
C ALA A 280 11.13 21.68 10.49
N SER A 281 10.84 20.40 10.76
CA SER A 281 11.34 19.73 11.97
C SER A 281 12.80 19.28 11.85
N ASP A 282 13.48 19.14 12.98
CA ASP A 282 14.90 18.77 13.02
C ASP A 282 15.16 17.29 12.73
N TYR A 283 14.14 16.43 12.87
CA TYR A 283 14.30 14.98 12.79
C TYR A 283 13.07 14.31 12.19
N ILE A 284 13.28 13.74 11.01
CA ILE A 284 12.25 13.03 10.25
C ILE A 284 12.63 11.57 9.99
N GLN A 285 11.59 10.71 9.96
CA GLN A 285 11.67 9.36 9.44
C GLN A 285 11.00 9.33 8.07
N VAL A 286 11.63 8.67 7.10
CA VAL A 286 11.11 8.54 5.75
C VAL A 286 11.10 7.07 5.33
N ASP A 287 9.97 6.64 4.78
CA ASP A 287 9.78 5.27 4.28
C ASP A 287 8.80 5.28 3.09
N GLU A 288 8.88 4.28 2.22
CA GLU A 288 7.99 4.17 1.05
C GLU A 288 7.10 2.94 1.13
N SER A 289 5.81 3.15 0.87
CA SER A 289 4.85 2.06 0.82
C SER A 289 4.16 1.98 -0.53
N THR A 290 3.82 0.76 -0.92
CA THR A 290 3.28 0.49 -2.25
C THR A 290 1.76 0.66 -2.27
N VAL A 291 1.26 1.33 -3.29
CA VAL A 291 -0.17 1.43 -3.60
C VAL A 291 -0.41 1.03 -5.07
N PRO A 292 -1.36 0.12 -5.37
CA PRO A 292 -1.71 -0.17 -6.76
C PRO A 292 -2.56 0.96 -7.34
N VAL A 293 -2.22 1.45 -8.53
CA VAL A 293 -2.96 2.51 -9.24
C VAL A 293 -3.32 2.01 -10.63
N ILE A 294 -4.56 2.22 -11.06
CA ILE A 294 -5.00 1.85 -12.41
C ILE A 294 -4.24 2.71 -13.44
N ASP A 295 -3.64 2.01 -14.39
CA ASP A 295 -3.11 2.57 -15.63
C ASP A 295 -4.14 2.29 -16.73
N ASN A 296 -4.84 3.34 -17.15
CA ASN A 296 -5.91 3.25 -18.15
C ASN A 296 -5.38 2.84 -19.53
N GLU A 297 -4.14 3.20 -19.86
CA GLU A 297 -3.53 2.86 -21.16
C GLU A 297 -3.20 1.37 -21.22
N LYS A 298 -2.73 0.80 -20.10
CA LYS A 298 -2.31 -0.61 -20.04
C LYS A 298 -3.40 -1.55 -19.55
N HIS A 299 -4.58 -1.02 -19.20
CA HIS A 299 -5.70 -1.75 -18.61
C HIS A 299 -5.29 -2.67 -17.45
N LYS A 300 -4.33 -2.22 -16.64
CA LYS A 300 -3.75 -2.98 -15.52
C LYS A 300 -3.46 -2.04 -14.36
N THR A 301 -3.36 -2.61 -13.16
CA THR A 301 -2.81 -1.88 -12.01
C THR A 301 -1.30 -1.83 -12.12
N ARG A 302 -0.73 -0.63 -12.00
CA ARG A 302 0.69 -0.39 -11.88
C ARG A 302 1.04 -0.24 -10.40
N LYS A 303 2.19 -0.80 -10.02
CA LYS A 303 2.78 -0.59 -8.70
C LYS A 303 3.24 0.88 -8.61
N ALA A 304 2.60 1.64 -7.73
CA ALA A 304 2.97 3.01 -7.39
C ALA A 304 3.43 3.07 -5.93
N TYR A 305 4.04 4.21 -5.55
CA TYR A 305 4.61 4.41 -4.22
C TYR A 305 4.05 5.68 -3.58
N LEU A 306 3.77 5.58 -2.28
CA LEU A 306 3.49 6.69 -1.37
C LEU A 306 4.70 6.84 -0.45
N TRP A 307 5.24 8.05 -0.38
CA TRP A 307 6.36 8.41 0.47
C TRP A 307 5.82 8.92 1.80
N MET A 308 6.02 8.16 2.86
CA MET A 308 5.64 8.57 4.21
C MET A 308 6.80 9.34 4.83
N VAL A 309 6.50 10.50 5.39
CA VAL A 309 7.43 11.33 6.16
C VAL A 309 6.80 11.61 7.52
N ARG A 310 7.53 11.31 8.58
CA ARG A 310 7.09 11.54 9.97
C ARG A 310 8.07 12.45 10.69
N SER A 311 7.57 13.52 11.32
CA SER A 311 8.32 14.23 12.36
C SER A 311 8.22 13.42 13.65
N VAL A 312 9.36 13.00 14.19
CA VAL A 312 9.36 12.17 15.41
C VAL A 312 9.02 12.99 16.64
N MET A 313 9.53 14.22 16.73
CA MET A 313 9.36 15.07 17.91
C MET A 313 7.96 15.66 18.01
N ASP A 314 7.35 16.00 16.87
CA ASP A 314 6.01 16.62 16.83
C ASP A 314 4.88 15.60 16.73
N ASP A 315 5.21 14.30 16.58
CA ASP A 315 4.27 13.21 16.31
C ASP A 315 3.37 13.43 15.08
N LEU A 316 3.86 14.15 14.08
CA LEU A 316 3.14 14.45 12.84
C LEU A 316 3.60 13.56 11.68
N VAL A 317 2.68 13.21 10.79
CA VAL A 317 2.96 12.36 9.62
C VAL A 317 2.23 12.84 8.38
N PHE A 318 2.92 12.83 7.25
CA PHE A 318 2.29 12.99 5.94
C PHE A 318 2.73 11.92 4.95
N PHE A 319 1.87 11.68 3.97
CA PHE A 319 2.11 10.82 2.82
C PHE A 319 2.14 11.68 1.58
N HIS A 320 3.18 11.53 0.77
CA HIS A 320 3.37 12.24 -0.48
C HIS A 320 3.29 11.28 -1.66
N TYR A 321 2.57 11.71 -2.69
CA TYR A 321 2.41 10.98 -3.94
C TYR A 321 2.94 11.83 -5.09
N ASP A 322 3.89 11.31 -5.86
CA ASP A 322 4.35 11.94 -7.11
C ASP A 322 4.30 10.92 -8.25
N LYS A 323 3.16 10.89 -8.96
CA LYS A 323 2.88 10.02 -10.13
C LYS A 323 3.24 8.55 -9.92
N GLY A 324 3.30 8.11 -8.67
CA GLY A 324 3.66 6.76 -8.26
C GLY A 324 5.12 6.37 -8.42
N SER A 325 6.04 7.32 -8.62
CA SER A 325 7.46 7.03 -8.78
C SER A 325 8.16 6.72 -7.44
N ARG A 326 9.06 5.72 -7.46
CA ARG A 326 10.03 5.46 -6.38
C ARG A 326 11.42 6.04 -6.70
N SER A 327 11.54 6.83 -7.76
CA SER A 327 12.84 7.33 -8.20
C SER A 327 13.43 8.31 -7.19
N GLN A 328 14.76 8.35 -7.12
CA GLN A 328 15.51 9.33 -6.35
C GLN A 328 15.08 10.78 -6.61
N LYS A 329 14.60 11.12 -7.81
CA LYS A 329 14.10 12.45 -8.13
C LYS A 329 13.00 12.92 -7.18
N VAL A 330 12.09 12.03 -6.78
CA VAL A 330 10.95 12.37 -5.90
C VAL A 330 11.46 12.82 -4.53
N VAL A 331 12.38 12.07 -3.94
CA VAL A 331 12.94 12.43 -2.63
C VAL A 331 13.82 13.68 -2.71
N VAL A 332 14.53 13.90 -3.83
CA VAL A 332 15.28 15.15 -4.06
C VAL A 332 14.33 16.33 -4.04
N ASP A 333 13.25 16.27 -4.81
CA ASP A 333 12.29 17.37 -4.91
C ASP A 333 11.53 17.57 -3.59
N LEU A 334 11.24 16.48 -2.86
CA LEU A 334 10.54 16.50 -1.57
C LEU A 334 11.38 17.09 -0.43
N LEU A 335 12.68 16.74 -0.34
CA LEU A 335 13.57 17.11 0.78
C LEU A 335 14.70 18.07 0.36
N LYS A 336 14.49 18.81 -0.74
CA LYS A 336 15.48 19.76 -1.30
C LYS A 336 15.97 20.80 -0.28
N ASP A 337 15.07 21.35 0.52
CA ASP A 337 15.37 22.44 1.47
C ASP A 337 15.53 21.95 2.91
N PHE A 338 15.26 20.66 3.15
CA PHE A 338 15.35 20.06 4.47
C PHE A 338 16.78 20.11 5.02
N LYS A 339 16.89 20.46 6.30
CA LYS A 339 18.09 20.44 7.13
C LYS A 339 17.74 19.78 8.46
N GLY A 340 18.60 18.91 8.95
CA GLY A 340 18.33 18.08 10.13
C GLY A 340 18.66 16.61 9.89
N ALA A 341 18.15 15.74 10.76
CA ALA A 341 18.35 14.31 10.68
C ALA A 341 17.24 13.62 9.86
N ILE A 342 17.65 12.73 8.95
CA ILE A 342 16.75 11.89 8.15
C ILE A 342 17.05 10.44 8.50
N GLN A 343 16.06 9.65 8.90
CA GLN A 343 16.23 8.22 9.16
C GLN A 343 15.42 7.36 8.20
N THR A 344 16.07 6.35 7.60
CA THR A 344 15.47 5.47 6.57
C THR A 344 15.91 4.00 6.71
N ASP A 345 15.30 3.11 5.92
CA ASP A 345 15.58 1.66 5.86
C ASP A 345 16.88 1.29 5.09
N GLY A 346 17.69 2.27 4.71
CA GLY A 346 18.92 2.04 3.94
C GLY A 346 18.72 1.95 2.42
N TYR A 347 17.57 2.36 1.88
CA TYR A 347 17.40 2.49 0.44
C TYR A 347 18.43 3.45 -0.18
N SER A 348 19.05 3.02 -1.29
CA SER A 348 20.18 3.73 -1.91
C SER A 348 19.84 5.11 -2.46
N ALA A 349 18.56 5.40 -2.74
CA ALA A 349 18.12 6.71 -3.19
C ALA A 349 18.44 7.82 -2.19
N TYR A 350 18.53 7.51 -0.90
CA TYR A 350 18.86 8.50 0.14
C TYR A 350 20.36 8.77 0.26
N SER A 351 21.23 7.98 -0.36
CA SER A 351 22.68 8.12 -0.22
C SER A 351 23.23 9.46 -0.71
N ILE A 352 22.46 10.19 -1.54
CA ILE A 352 22.80 11.57 -1.93
C ILE A 352 22.83 12.54 -0.75
N TYR A 353 22.03 12.30 0.27
CA TYR A 353 21.92 13.17 1.45
C TYR A 353 23.14 13.05 2.36
N GLU A 354 23.94 11.99 2.21
CA GLU A 354 25.17 11.80 2.95
C GLU A 354 26.22 12.88 2.65
N ARG A 355 26.18 13.46 1.44
CA ARG A 355 27.09 14.54 1.02
C ARG A 355 26.46 15.93 1.16
N LYS A 356 25.18 16.01 1.53
CA LYS A 356 24.46 17.29 1.63
C LYS A 356 24.80 17.95 2.96
N LYS A 357 25.35 19.17 2.90
CA LYS A 357 25.65 19.95 4.11
C LYS A 357 24.37 20.23 4.91
N GLY A 358 24.45 20.03 6.23
CA GLY A 358 23.32 20.27 7.14
C GLY A 358 22.29 19.15 7.21
N VAL A 359 22.55 17.99 6.58
CA VAL A 359 21.70 16.80 6.71
C VAL A 359 22.49 15.65 7.34
N LEU A 360 21.93 15.03 8.37
CA LEU A 360 22.48 13.84 9.02
C LEU A 360 21.65 12.61 8.64
N LEU A 361 22.22 11.70 7.85
CA LEU A 361 21.52 10.48 7.46
C LEU A 361 21.73 9.36 8.49
N LEU A 362 20.63 8.86 9.03
CA LEU A 362 20.51 7.77 10.00
C LEU A 362 19.93 6.52 9.31
N SER A 363 20.21 5.35 9.88
CA SER A 363 19.63 4.08 9.42
C SER A 363 18.92 3.34 10.56
N CYS A 364 18.22 2.25 10.21
CA CYS A 364 17.32 1.53 11.11
C CYS A 364 17.92 0.17 11.52
N TRP A 365 18.11 -0.06 12.83
CA TRP A 365 18.62 -1.32 13.35
C TRP A 365 17.65 -2.49 13.15
N ALA A 366 16.34 -2.25 13.17
CA ALA A 366 15.32 -3.28 12.93
C ALA A 366 15.48 -3.97 11.57
N HIS A 367 15.87 -3.23 10.52
CA HIS A 367 16.10 -3.81 9.19
C HIS A 367 17.35 -4.69 9.16
N SER A 368 18.44 -4.27 9.79
CA SER A 368 19.64 -5.10 9.95
C SER A 368 19.34 -6.36 10.77
N ARG A 369 18.62 -6.21 11.89
CA ARG A 369 18.17 -7.31 12.76
C ARG A 369 17.32 -8.34 12.00
N ARG A 370 16.36 -7.89 11.18
CA ARG A 370 15.50 -8.77 10.37
C ARG A 370 16.32 -9.66 9.44
N LYS A 371 17.35 -9.12 8.79
CA LYS A 371 18.24 -9.90 7.90
C LYS A 371 19.05 -10.95 8.64
N PHE A 372 19.57 -10.63 9.83
CA PHE A 372 20.24 -11.64 10.66
C PHE A 372 19.27 -12.73 11.13
N HIS A 373 18.03 -12.36 11.49
CA HIS A 373 17.01 -13.33 11.85
C HIS A 373 16.69 -14.30 10.70
N GLU A 374 16.54 -13.79 9.46
CA GLU A 374 16.33 -14.62 8.26
C GLU A 374 17.51 -15.56 7.95
N SER A 375 18.71 -15.25 8.43
CA SER A 375 19.92 -16.05 8.27
C SER A 375 20.10 -17.15 9.32
N LEU A 376 19.27 -17.21 10.38
CA LEU A 376 19.36 -18.23 11.44
C LEU A 376 19.28 -19.67 10.92
N GLN A 377 18.53 -19.89 9.84
CA GLN A 377 18.38 -21.22 9.22
C GLN A 377 19.64 -21.67 8.47
N GLU A 378 20.50 -20.74 8.06
CA GLU A 378 21.69 -20.99 7.26
C GLU A 378 22.95 -21.02 8.12
N ASP A 379 23.10 -20.03 9.02
CA ASP A 379 24.23 -19.91 9.93
C ASP A 379 23.74 -19.46 11.31
N LYS A 380 23.44 -20.46 12.14
CA LYS A 380 22.89 -20.25 13.48
C LYS A 380 23.84 -19.49 14.40
N ASN A 381 25.10 -19.92 14.47
CA ASN A 381 26.08 -19.38 15.42
C ASN A 381 26.39 -17.90 15.13
N GLY A 382 26.62 -17.55 13.86
CA GLY A 382 26.86 -16.17 13.48
C GLY A 382 25.62 -15.30 13.69
N ALA A 383 24.43 -15.82 13.37
CA ALA A 383 23.19 -15.06 13.46
C ALA A 383 22.79 -14.80 14.92
N GLU A 384 22.93 -15.80 15.80
CA GLU A 384 22.67 -15.65 17.24
C GLU A 384 23.59 -14.60 17.87
N TYR A 385 24.89 -14.63 17.56
CA TYR A 385 25.83 -13.62 18.06
C TYR A 385 25.45 -12.21 17.60
N ALA A 386 25.11 -12.04 16.31
CA ALA A 386 24.70 -10.75 15.77
C ALA A 386 23.41 -10.23 16.42
N LEU A 387 22.42 -11.10 16.59
CA LEU A 387 21.16 -10.77 17.26
C LEU A 387 21.38 -10.41 18.73
N GLU A 388 22.31 -11.07 19.42
CA GLU A 388 22.68 -10.75 20.80
C GLU A 388 23.33 -9.36 20.90
N GLN A 389 24.27 -9.01 20.00
CA GLN A 389 24.89 -7.68 20.02
C GLN A 389 23.86 -6.57 19.76
N ILE A 390 22.98 -6.76 18.77
CA ILE A 390 21.88 -5.83 18.52
C ILE A 390 20.93 -5.78 19.72
N GLY A 391 20.66 -6.93 20.36
CA GLY A 391 19.86 -7.00 21.58
C GLY A 391 20.43 -6.19 22.74
N LYS A 392 21.76 -6.12 22.88
CA LYS A 392 22.41 -5.25 23.87
C LYS A 392 22.18 -3.77 23.60
N LEU A 393 22.11 -3.34 22.33
CA LEU A 393 21.77 -1.95 21.99
C LEU A 393 20.36 -1.61 22.48
N TYR A 394 19.38 -2.49 22.23
CA TYR A 394 18.02 -2.29 22.73
C TYR A 394 17.93 -2.33 24.26
N LYS A 395 18.76 -3.12 24.94
CA LYS A 395 18.85 -3.08 26.41
C LYS A 395 19.34 -1.73 26.92
N VAL A 396 20.27 -1.07 26.21
CA VAL A 396 20.71 0.29 26.57
C VAL A 396 19.56 1.29 26.42
N GLU A 397 18.75 1.16 25.36
CA GLU A 397 17.55 1.98 25.19
C GLU A 397 16.53 1.74 26.30
N GLN A 398 16.27 0.47 26.62
CA GLN A 398 15.40 0.10 27.73
C GLN A 398 15.90 0.67 29.06
N MET A 399 17.20 0.62 29.33
CA MET A 399 17.78 1.25 30.52
C MET A 399 17.56 2.76 30.56
N ALA A 400 17.59 3.44 29.41
CA ALA A 400 17.33 4.87 29.32
C ALA A 400 15.84 5.20 29.55
N ASP A 401 14.94 4.35 29.06
CA ASP A 401 13.50 4.47 29.28
C ASP A 401 13.14 4.17 30.75
N ASP A 402 13.64 3.09 31.33
CA ASP A 402 13.37 2.68 32.72
C ASP A 402 13.88 3.69 33.77
N GLN A 403 14.86 4.51 33.40
CA GLN A 403 15.44 5.57 34.25
C GLN A 403 14.87 6.96 33.94
N ASP A 404 13.90 7.07 33.02
CA ASP A 404 13.32 8.33 32.55
C ASP A 404 14.37 9.39 32.17
N LEU A 405 15.46 8.96 31.51
CA LEU A 405 16.55 9.85 31.13
C LEU A 405 16.11 10.87 30.08
N ASP A 406 16.54 12.12 30.24
CA ASP A 406 16.39 13.15 29.23
C ASP A 406 17.25 12.87 27.97
N PHE A 407 17.11 13.71 26.94
CA PHE A 407 17.82 13.50 25.67
C PHE A 407 19.35 13.62 25.79
N GLU A 408 19.86 14.45 26.70
CA GLU A 408 21.30 14.63 26.88
C GLU A 408 21.90 13.44 27.62
N GLN A 409 21.29 13.06 28.74
CA GLN A 409 21.62 11.88 29.54
C GLN A 409 21.54 10.59 28.71
N ARG A 410 20.52 10.47 27.85
CA ARG A 410 20.38 9.34 26.93
C ARG A 410 21.52 9.28 25.91
N SER A 411 21.95 10.43 25.36
CA SER A 411 23.13 10.48 24.49
C SER A 411 24.40 10.05 25.21
N GLU A 412 24.61 10.51 26.45
CA GLU A 412 25.76 10.11 27.28
C GLU A 412 25.78 8.62 27.59
N LEU A 413 24.62 8.04 27.95
CA LEU A 413 24.49 6.61 28.18
C LEU A 413 24.84 5.80 26.92
N ARG A 414 24.34 6.23 25.76
CA ARG A 414 24.65 5.61 24.46
C ARG A 414 26.13 5.72 24.12
N LYS A 415 26.77 6.87 24.35
CA LYS A 415 28.22 7.04 24.17
C LYS A 415 29.03 6.10 25.06
N ARG A 416 28.61 5.91 26.31
CA ARG A 416 29.29 5.05 27.29
C ARG A 416 29.11 3.56 27.00
N LEU A 417 27.91 3.13 26.63
CA LEU A 417 27.56 1.70 26.51
C LEU A 417 27.34 1.25 25.06
N ALA A 418 26.42 1.88 24.34
CA ALA A 418 26.04 1.45 22.99
C ALA A 418 27.17 1.63 21.97
N TYR A 419 27.90 2.75 22.00
CA TYR A 419 28.96 3.01 21.03
C TYR A 419 30.11 1.98 21.08
N PRO A 420 30.67 1.61 22.24
CA PRO A 420 31.65 0.53 22.33
C PRO A 420 31.12 -0.81 21.80
N ILE A 421 29.86 -1.16 22.09
CA ILE A 421 29.22 -2.39 21.58
C ILE A 421 29.16 -2.35 20.05
N MET A 422 28.75 -1.22 19.46
CA MET A 422 28.73 -1.05 18.01
C MET A 422 30.13 -1.18 17.41
N ARG A 423 31.15 -0.53 17.97
CA ARG A 423 32.53 -0.63 17.44
C ARG A 423 33.08 -2.05 17.52
N ALA A 424 32.78 -2.79 18.59
CA ALA A 424 33.13 -4.20 18.70
C ALA A 424 32.38 -5.05 17.65
N PHE A 425 31.09 -4.78 17.45
CA PHE A 425 30.28 -5.48 16.48
C PHE A 425 30.72 -5.24 15.03
N GLU A 426 31.11 -4.02 14.67
CA GLU A 426 31.69 -3.70 13.35
C GLU A 426 32.94 -4.55 13.06
N LYS A 427 33.87 -4.63 14.02
CA LYS A 427 35.08 -5.45 13.90
C LYS A 427 34.74 -6.93 13.73
N TRP A 428 33.74 -7.41 14.47
CA TRP A 428 33.25 -8.78 14.32
C TRP A 428 32.66 -9.02 12.93
N ILE A 429 31.85 -8.10 12.39
CA ILE A 429 31.27 -8.21 11.04
C ILE A 429 32.38 -8.39 10.00
N VAL A 430 33.43 -7.57 10.07
CA VAL A 430 34.58 -7.65 9.13
C VAL A 430 35.32 -8.98 9.28
N ALA A 431 35.55 -9.45 10.51
CA ALA A 431 36.25 -10.70 10.76
C ALA A 431 35.42 -11.96 10.39
N TYR A 432 34.09 -11.86 10.48
CA TYR A 432 33.18 -12.97 10.23
C TYR A 432 32.76 -13.07 8.75
N HIS A 433 32.78 -11.96 8.01
CA HIS A 433 32.38 -11.92 6.59
C HIS A 433 33.05 -12.99 5.71
N PRO A 434 34.37 -13.26 5.80
CA PRO A 434 35.02 -14.30 5.00
C PRO A 434 34.57 -15.73 5.31
N LYS A 435 33.96 -15.95 6.49
CA LYS A 435 33.45 -17.26 6.91
C LYS A 435 32.04 -17.55 6.41
N ALA A 436 31.32 -16.51 5.97
CA ALA A 436 29.96 -16.64 5.48
C ALA A 436 29.95 -17.16 4.03
N ILE A 437 28.95 -17.98 3.71
CA ILE A 437 28.76 -18.51 2.35
C ILE A 437 28.51 -17.33 1.37
N PRO A 438 29.31 -17.20 0.30
CA PRO A 438 29.13 -16.14 -0.68
C PRO A 438 27.70 -16.16 -1.28
N GLY A 439 27.02 -15.02 -1.24
CA GLY A 439 25.65 -14.88 -1.76
C GLY A 439 24.54 -15.46 -0.86
N GLY A 440 24.93 -16.13 0.23
CA GLY A 440 24.05 -16.62 1.29
C GLY A 440 23.33 -15.49 2.05
N ARG A 441 22.31 -15.84 2.83
CA ARG A 441 21.54 -14.87 3.64
C ARG A 441 22.43 -14.20 4.68
N MET A 442 23.35 -14.95 5.29
CA MET A 442 24.31 -14.41 6.26
C MET A 442 25.25 -13.38 5.61
N SER A 443 25.86 -13.73 4.47
CA SER A 443 26.73 -12.80 3.73
C SER A 443 26.00 -11.51 3.33
N LYS A 444 24.73 -11.61 2.92
CA LYS A 444 23.86 -10.45 2.63
C LYS A 444 23.57 -9.61 3.87
N ALA A 445 23.30 -10.24 5.02
CA ALA A 445 23.05 -9.54 6.28
C ALA A 445 24.29 -8.77 6.75
N LEU A 446 25.46 -9.40 6.71
CA LEU A 446 26.75 -8.78 7.04
C LEU A 446 27.06 -7.60 6.12
N SER A 447 26.95 -7.81 4.80
CA SER A 447 27.25 -6.77 3.81
C SER A 447 26.29 -5.58 3.93
N TYR A 448 24.99 -5.83 4.11
CA TYR A 448 24.00 -4.78 4.32
C TYR A 448 24.29 -3.96 5.59
N THR A 449 24.56 -4.64 6.71
CA THR A 449 24.81 -3.98 7.99
C THR A 449 26.11 -3.18 7.96
N TYR A 450 27.17 -3.74 7.35
CA TYR A 450 28.46 -3.05 7.21
C TYR A 450 28.35 -1.78 6.36
N ASN A 451 27.67 -1.86 5.21
CA ASN A 451 27.50 -0.71 4.31
C ASN A 451 26.71 0.44 4.95
N LEU A 452 25.86 0.15 5.94
CA LEU A 452 25.07 1.14 6.67
C LEU A 452 25.65 1.45 8.06
N PHE A 453 26.79 0.86 8.43
CA PHE A 453 27.24 0.85 9.82
C PHE A 453 27.46 2.24 10.40
N GLU A 454 28.05 3.14 9.60
CA GLU A 454 28.23 4.54 10.00
C GLU A 454 26.89 5.21 10.28
N ARG A 455 25.90 5.05 9.38
CA ARG A 455 24.54 5.59 9.51
C ARG A 455 23.78 4.97 10.69
N LEU A 456 23.95 3.68 10.92
CA LEU A 456 23.39 2.94 12.04
C LEU A 456 24.00 3.41 13.36
N SER A 457 25.27 3.79 13.36
CA SER A 457 25.94 4.25 14.58
C SER A 457 25.48 5.64 15.00
N ARG A 458 25.25 6.58 14.06
CA ARG A 458 24.97 8.00 14.31
C ARG A 458 23.82 8.31 15.29
N TYR A 459 22.91 7.38 15.56
CA TYR A 459 21.84 7.57 16.56
C TYR A 459 22.37 7.81 18.00
N HIS A 460 23.61 7.39 18.31
CA HIS A 460 24.21 7.67 19.62
C HIS A 460 24.56 9.16 19.83
N LEU A 461 24.61 9.96 18.76
CA LEU A 461 25.05 11.35 18.81
C LEU A 461 24.06 12.27 19.53
N ASP A 462 22.77 11.93 19.50
CA ASP A 462 21.68 12.73 20.07
C ASP A 462 20.60 11.80 20.64
N GLY A 463 20.13 12.05 21.88
CA GLY A 463 19.10 11.24 22.53
C GLY A 463 17.74 11.31 21.84
N ARG A 464 17.48 12.34 21.03
CA ARG A 464 16.25 12.48 20.23
C ARG A 464 16.14 11.42 19.13
N TYR A 465 17.26 10.91 18.63
CA TYR A 465 17.27 9.93 17.55
C TYR A 465 16.86 8.55 18.07
N LEU A 466 15.98 7.88 17.32
CA LEU A 466 15.56 6.52 17.61
C LEU A 466 16.50 5.51 16.95
N PRO A 467 16.71 4.33 17.55
CA PRO A 467 17.47 3.25 16.89
C PRO A 467 16.77 2.73 15.62
N ASP A 468 15.44 2.88 15.54
CA ASP A 468 14.59 2.27 14.53
C ASP A 468 13.54 3.22 13.94
N THR A 469 13.06 2.87 12.75
CA THR A 469 11.92 3.48 12.05
C THR A 469 10.59 2.75 12.35
N ASN A 470 10.42 2.16 13.53
CA ASN A 470 9.19 1.44 13.88
C ASN A 470 7.96 2.34 13.89
N LEU A 471 8.12 3.63 14.24
CA LEU A 471 7.04 4.61 14.19
C LEU A 471 6.57 4.88 12.75
N ALA A 472 7.52 5.00 11.82
CA ALA A 472 7.26 5.05 10.38
C ALA A 472 6.50 3.80 9.87
N GLU A 473 6.97 2.59 10.22
CA GLU A 473 6.27 1.35 9.87
C GLU A 473 4.83 1.33 10.42
N ASN A 474 4.64 1.76 11.67
CA ASN A 474 3.33 1.85 12.32
C ASN A 474 2.38 2.83 11.61
N ALA A 475 2.90 3.96 11.12
CA ALA A 475 2.12 4.91 10.33
C ALA A 475 1.70 4.34 8.97
N ILE A 476 2.50 3.46 8.37
CA ILE A 476 2.21 2.80 7.09
C ILE A 476 1.20 1.64 7.24
N ARG A 477 1.09 1.00 8.42
CA ARG A 477 0.20 -0.17 8.61
C ARG A 477 -1.26 0.07 8.17
N PRO A 478 -1.93 1.19 8.49
CA PRO A 478 -3.27 1.48 7.96
C PRO A 478 -3.34 1.44 6.43
N LEU A 479 -2.36 2.02 5.73
CA LEU A 479 -2.29 1.93 4.25
C LEU A 479 -2.15 0.47 3.78
N ALA A 480 -1.40 -0.36 4.52
CA ALA A 480 -1.24 -1.78 4.23
C ALA A 480 -2.52 -2.61 4.42
N VAL A 481 -3.41 -2.20 5.33
CA VAL A 481 -4.74 -2.80 5.49
C VAL A 481 -5.69 -2.26 4.43
N GLY A 482 -5.69 -0.94 4.20
CA GLY A 482 -6.51 -0.27 3.19
C GLY A 482 -6.30 -0.82 1.79
N ARG A 483 -5.05 -1.04 1.36
CA ARG A 483 -4.75 -1.66 0.05
C ARG A 483 -5.36 -3.06 -0.11
N LYS A 484 -5.56 -3.81 0.98
CA LYS A 484 -6.27 -5.11 0.94
C LYS A 484 -7.79 -4.92 0.87
N GLY A 485 -8.32 -3.84 1.45
CA GLY A 485 -9.74 -3.51 1.46
C GLY A 485 -10.25 -2.95 0.13
N TYR A 486 -9.61 -1.92 -0.42
CA TYR A 486 -10.04 -1.26 -1.67
C TYR A 486 -9.27 -1.70 -2.92
N LEU A 487 -8.23 -2.54 -2.79
CA LEU A 487 -7.42 -3.15 -3.85
C LEU A 487 -6.55 -2.19 -4.68
N PHE A 488 -7.08 -1.06 -5.16
CA PHE A 488 -6.37 -0.10 -6.00
C PHE A 488 -6.97 1.32 -5.94
N CYS A 489 -6.20 2.31 -6.36
CA CYS A 489 -6.66 3.66 -6.68
C CYS A 489 -7.04 3.75 -8.17
N GLY A 490 -8.12 4.47 -8.48
CA GLY A 490 -8.67 4.53 -9.85
C GLY A 490 -7.83 5.34 -10.85
N ASN A 491 -7.01 6.27 -10.37
CA ASN A 491 -6.11 7.11 -11.14
C ASN A 491 -5.07 7.75 -10.20
N HIS A 492 -4.17 8.57 -10.75
CA HIS A 492 -3.17 9.31 -9.98
C HIS A 492 -3.79 10.28 -8.96
N ASP A 493 -4.84 11.01 -9.34
CA ASP A 493 -5.53 11.96 -8.44
C ASP A 493 -6.15 11.26 -7.22
N ALA A 494 -6.73 10.06 -7.41
CA ALA A 494 -7.28 9.27 -6.32
C ALA A 494 -6.19 8.73 -5.39
N ALA A 495 -4.97 8.52 -5.89
CA ALA A 495 -3.82 8.13 -5.07
C ALA A 495 -3.28 9.33 -4.26
N GLU A 496 -3.26 10.53 -4.85
CA GLU A 496 -2.93 11.77 -4.14
C GLU A 496 -3.97 12.09 -3.06
N ASN A 497 -5.26 11.98 -3.38
CA ASN A 497 -6.34 12.15 -2.40
C ASN A 497 -6.24 11.12 -1.27
N ALA A 498 -5.87 9.87 -1.57
CA ALA A 498 -5.59 8.88 -0.53
C ALA A 498 -4.43 9.31 0.37
N ALA A 499 -3.37 9.90 -0.21
CA ALA A 499 -2.23 10.41 0.54
C ALA A 499 -2.64 11.52 1.54
N ILE A 500 -3.46 12.48 1.10
CA ILE A 500 -4.04 13.53 1.95
C ILE A 500 -4.80 12.91 3.13
N MET A 501 -5.69 11.96 2.86
CA MET A 501 -6.51 11.31 3.88
C MET A 501 -5.67 10.52 4.89
N TYR A 502 -4.70 9.73 4.44
CA TYR A 502 -3.82 8.97 5.33
C TYR A 502 -2.93 9.88 6.18
N SER A 503 -2.53 11.04 5.66
CA SER A 503 -1.73 12.02 6.41
C SER A 503 -2.50 12.57 7.59
N LEU A 504 -3.70 13.09 7.32
CA LEU A 504 -4.51 13.78 8.33
C LEU A 504 -5.07 12.80 9.37
N LEU A 505 -5.59 11.65 8.95
CA LEU A 505 -6.04 10.61 9.87
C LEU A 505 -4.89 9.98 10.66
N GLY A 506 -3.70 9.89 10.04
CA GLY A 506 -2.47 9.48 10.72
C GLY A 506 -2.08 10.44 11.84
N CYS A 507 -2.21 11.74 11.61
CA CYS A 507 -2.01 12.78 12.63
C CYS A 507 -3.07 12.71 13.74
N CYS A 508 -4.35 12.46 13.42
CA CYS A 508 -5.37 12.25 14.46
C CYS A 508 -4.99 11.09 15.39
N LYS A 509 -4.54 9.97 14.82
CA LYS A 509 -4.09 8.81 15.60
C LYS A 509 -2.87 9.14 16.47
N ALA A 510 -1.89 9.85 15.91
CA ALA A 510 -0.66 10.18 16.63
C ALA A 510 -0.89 11.21 17.76
N SER A 511 -1.80 12.16 17.56
CA SER A 511 -2.20 13.15 18.56
C SER A 511 -3.30 12.67 19.53
N ASP A 512 -3.75 11.42 19.40
CA ASP A 512 -4.85 10.85 20.17
C ASP A 512 -6.13 11.73 20.11
N VAL A 513 -6.56 12.01 18.88
CA VAL A 513 -7.75 12.82 18.56
C VAL A 513 -8.80 11.93 17.92
N ASN A 514 -10.06 12.04 18.35
CA ASN A 514 -11.17 11.34 17.72
C ASN A 514 -11.31 11.80 16.25
N PRO A 515 -11.01 10.94 15.26
CA PRO A 515 -11.00 11.37 13.86
C PRO A 515 -12.38 11.78 13.35
N ARG A 516 -13.46 11.22 13.92
CA ARG A 516 -14.83 11.52 13.53
C ARG A 516 -15.21 12.95 13.90
N GLU A 517 -14.96 13.34 15.15
CA GLU A 517 -15.24 14.69 15.67
C GLU A 517 -14.39 15.72 14.95
N TRP A 518 -13.08 15.47 14.86
CA TRP A 518 -12.15 16.35 14.17
C TRP A 518 -12.56 16.57 12.71
N LEU A 519 -12.85 15.50 11.97
CA LEU A 519 -13.17 15.64 10.54
C LEU A 519 -14.53 16.33 10.31
N THR A 520 -15.50 16.10 11.20
CA THR A 520 -16.81 16.78 11.15
C THR A 520 -16.66 18.29 11.41
N ASP A 521 -15.89 18.66 12.43
CA ASP A 521 -15.63 20.07 12.79
C ASP A 521 -14.74 20.78 11.75
N VAL A 522 -13.74 20.09 11.20
CA VAL A 522 -12.93 20.64 10.11
C VAL A 522 -13.79 20.88 8.88
N PHE A 523 -14.65 19.94 8.47
CA PHE A 523 -15.51 20.18 7.31
C PHE A 523 -16.52 21.32 7.54
N SER A 524 -16.99 21.55 8.77
CA SER A 524 -17.89 22.68 9.05
C SER A 524 -17.18 24.04 9.03
N LYS A 525 -15.89 24.10 9.38
CA LYS A 525 -15.12 25.35 9.49
C LYS A 525 -14.24 25.67 8.28
N ILE A 526 -13.79 24.67 7.52
CA ILE A 526 -12.74 24.87 6.49
C ILE A 526 -13.14 25.84 5.39
N ALA A 527 -14.44 25.93 5.05
CA ALA A 527 -14.95 26.91 4.11
C ALA A 527 -14.75 28.36 4.61
N SER A 528 -14.89 28.58 5.92
CA SER A 528 -14.67 29.89 6.56
C SER A 528 -13.19 30.26 6.59
N TYR A 529 -12.30 29.30 6.84
CA TYR A 529 -10.84 29.52 6.77
C TYR A 529 -10.39 29.86 5.35
N ASN A 530 -10.99 29.22 4.33
CA ASN A 530 -10.70 29.55 2.93
C ASN A 530 -11.22 30.93 2.51
N ALA A 531 -12.27 31.44 3.17
CA ALA A 531 -12.82 32.77 2.90
C ALA A 531 -12.09 33.89 3.66
N ASN A 532 -11.41 33.57 4.78
CA ASN A 532 -10.78 34.54 5.66
C ASN A 532 -9.29 34.24 5.87
N TYR A 533 -8.44 34.96 5.14
CA TYR A 533 -6.97 34.82 5.17
C TYR A 533 -6.31 35.23 6.50
N ASN A 534 -7.05 35.80 7.44
CA ASN A 534 -6.52 36.13 8.77
C ASN A 534 -6.45 34.91 9.71
N LEU A 535 -7.09 33.79 9.35
CA LEU A 535 -7.09 32.56 10.13
C LEU A 535 -5.97 31.62 9.65
N ASP A 536 -5.16 31.08 10.57
CA ASP A 536 -4.13 30.10 10.19
C ASP A 536 -4.75 28.70 10.08
N LEU A 537 -4.65 28.09 8.90
CA LEU A 537 -5.07 26.70 8.67
C LEU A 537 -4.42 25.70 9.66
N SER A 538 -3.25 26.03 10.21
CA SER A 538 -2.60 25.24 11.26
C SER A 538 -3.53 24.94 12.45
N ASP A 539 -4.45 25.86 12.77
CA ASP A 539 -5.37 25.72 13.91
C ASP A 539 -6.28 24.50 13.78
N LEU A 540 -6.56 24.09 12.54
CA LEU A 540 -7.37 22.92 12.22
C LEU A 540 -6.57 21.60 12.24
N LEU A 541 -5.24 21.63 12.40
CA LEU A 541 -4.44 20.41 12.49
C LEU A 541 -4.73 19.67 13.81
N PRO A 542 -4.77 18.32 13.83
CA PRO A 542 -5.25 17.57 14.99
C PRO A 542 -4.60 17.94 16.33
N HIS A 543 -3.28 18.11 16.34
CA HIS A 543 -2.51 18.45 17.54
C HIS A 543 -2.81 19.86 18.12
N ILE A 544 -3.16 20.84 17.28
CA ILE A 544 -3.55 22.20 17.71
C ILE A 544 -5.04 22.24 18.02
N TRP A 545 -5.86 21.62 17.16
CA TRP A 545 -7.29 21.47 17.34
C TRP A 545 -7.63 20.88 18.72
N LYS A 546 -6.92 19.82 19.14
CA LYS A 546 -7.07 19.22 20.49
C LYS A 546 -6.84 20.22 21.62
N LYS A 547 -5.90 21.16 21.46
CA LYS A 547 -5.61 22.19 22.47
C LYS A 547 -6.71 23.24 22.51
N SER A 548 -7.22 23.66 21.35
CA SER A 548 -8.30 24.65 21.24
C SER A 548 -9.65 24.14 21.74
N ASN A 549 -9.99 22.86 21.47
CA ASN A 549 -11.27 22.27 21.83
C ASN A 549 -11.31 21.65 23.25
N LYS A 550 -10.19 21.59 23.98
CA LYS A 550 -10.18 21.20 25.40
C LYS A 550 -10.93 22.17 26.33
N CYS A 551 -11.48 23.27 25.80
CA CYS A 551 -12.45 24.13 26.50
C CYS A 551 -13.92 23.71 26.33
N GLN A 552 -14.23 22.61 25.64
CA GLN A 552 -15.54 21.95 25.72
C GLN A 552 -15.38 20.59 26.39
N GLY A 553 -15.58 20.58 27.71
CA GLY A 553 -15.55 19.37 28.51
C GLY A 553 -16.68 18.43 28.14
N PHE A 554 -16.34 17.17 27.89
CA PHE A 554 -17.29 16.11 28.17
C PHE A 554 -17.35 15.90 29.69
N PRO A 555 -18.54 15.75 30.29
CA PRO A 555 -18.63 15.18 31.62
C PRO A 555 -17.94 13.82 31.55
N LYS A 556 -17.01 13.55 32.48
CA LYS A 556 -16.78 12.15 32.86
C LYS A 556 -18.14 11.67 33.34
N ASP A 557 -18.71 10.67 32.69
CA ASP A 557 -19.92 10.01 33.17
C ASP A 557 -19.71 9.68 34.65
N SER A 558 -20.43 10.40 35.50
CA SER A 558 -20.69 10.03 36.88
C SER A 558 -21.83 9.02 36.82
N ASP A 559 -21.48 7.75 36.83
CA ASP A 559 -21.97 6.73 37.78
C ASP A 559 -21.28 5.38 37.55
#